data_AF-A0A9R0TKU3-F1
#
_entry.id   AF-A0A9R0TKU3-F1
#
_cell.length_a   1.000
_cell.length_b   1.000
_cell.length_c   1.000
_cell.angle_alpha   90.00
_cell.angle_beta   90.00
_cell.angle_gamma   90.00
#
_symmetry.space_group_name_H-M   'P 1'
#
loop_
_entity.id
_entity.type
_entity.pdbx_description
1 polymer ?
#
loop_
_entity_poly.entity_id
_entity_poly.type
_entity_poly.pdbx_seq_one_letter_code
_entity_poly.pdbx_strand_id
1 'polypeptide(L)'
;MSSLEEPLGLGDLPKLSINRLGRFCQSACRSTADDRSTGNYTPSNSGNNQTLFHSTSHSWHLQGQYTDSSCNGADMEFRTLPQKVSWDLPRFVKVVEVGPRDGLQNEKNIVPTSVKIELIHKLVASGLSVVEATSFVSPRWVPQLADAKDVLEGIQHAPDVRFPVLTPNLRRFHLQGFEAAVAAGAKEVAVFASASESFSKSNINCTIEESLARYRDVTSAAKKHGIRIRGYVSCVVGCPVEGAVHPSKVAYVAKELYDMGCAEISLGDTIGVGTPAG
;
A
#
# COMPACT_ATOMS: atom_id res chain seq x y z
N MET A 1 33.15 28.18 7.18
CA MET A 1 32.19 28.98 6.38
C MET A 1 31.85 28.19 5.14
N SER A 2 30.55 27.99 4.88
CA SER A 2 29.88 27.59 3.62
C SER A 2 30.47 26.40 2.84
N SER A 3 29.75 25.31 2.56
CA SER A 3 28.48 25.32 1.83
C SER A 3 27.66 24.08 2.18
N LEU A 4 26.42 24.33 2.59
CA LEU A 4 25.33 23.38 2.65
C LEU A 4 24.83 23.19 1.20
N GLU A 5 25.01 22.01 0.62
CA GLU A 5 24.22 21.64 -0.56
C GLU A 5 23.00 20.86 -0.08
N GLU A 6 21.84 21.48 -0.31
CA GLU A 6 20.51 20.94 -0.07
C GLU A 6 20.29 19.65 -0.89
N PRO A 7 19.65 18.62 -0.32
CA PRO A 7 19.17 17.51 -1.13
C PRO A 7 17.99 18.00 -1.98
N LEU A 8 18.11 17.80 -3.29
CA LEU A 8 17.08 18.10 -4.27
C LEU A 8 15.73 17.54 -3.81
N GLY A 9 14.77 18.45 -3.66
CA GLY A 9 13.43 18.15 -3.20
C GLY A 9 12.73 17.17 -4.11
N LEU A 10 12.07 16.19 -3.50
CA LEU A 10 11.03 15.33 -4.09
C LEU A 10 9.78 16.12 -4.60
N GLY A 11 9.88 17.46 -4.71
CA GLY A 11 8.79 18.37 -5.05
C GLY A 11 8.50 18.53 -6.56
N ASP A 12 9.34 17.98 -7.43
CA ASP A 12 9.23 18.16 -8.90
C ASP A 12 8.77 16.90 -9.65
N LEU A 13 8.20 15.90 -8.96
CA LEU A 13 7.42 14.87 -9.64
C LEU A 13 6.14 15.50 -10.23
N PRO A 14 5.76 15.16 -11.48
CA PRO A 14 4.56 15.71 -12.10
C PRO A 14 3.34 15.42 -11.22
N LYS A 15 2.66 16.50 -10.81
CA LYS A 15 1.47 16.49 -9.95
C LYS A 15 0.41 15.58 -10.56
N LEU A 16 0.10 14.45 -9.93
CA LEU A 16 -1.11 13.69 -10.20
C LEU A 16 -2.31 14.53 -9.75
N SER A 17 -2.85 15.36 -10.66
CA SER A 17 -4.04 16.15 -10.37
C SER A 17 -5.26 15.24 -10.25
N ILE A 18 -5.97 15.33 -9.13
CA ILE A 18 -7.19 14.61 -8.73
C ILE A 18 -8.42 14.81 -9.65
N ASN A 19 -8.29 15.48 -10.81
CA ASN A 19 -9.42 15.81 -11.68
C ASN A 19 -9.84 14.67 -12.64
N ARG A 20 -9.85 13.42 -12.19
CA ARG A 20 -10.43 12.29 -12.95
C ARG A 20 -11.37 11.35 -12.19
N LEU A 21 -11.69 11.64 -10.92
CA LEU A 21 -12.68 10.88 -10.15
C LEU A 21 -14.16 11.27 -10.43
N GLY A 22 -14.41 12.21 -11.36
CA GLY A 22 -15.76 12.65 -11.72
C GLY A 22 -16.50 11.82 -12.78
N ARG A 23 -16.05 10.60 -13.13
CA ARG A 23 -16.71 9.79 -14.18
C ARG A 23 -17.07 8.34 -13.83
N PHE A 24 -16.87 7.90 -12.58
CA PHE A 24 -17.20 6.51 -12.19
C PHE A 24 -18.25 6.37 -11.08
N CYS A 25 -18.83 7.47 -10.58
CA CYS A 25 -19.88 7.42 -9.55
C CYS A 25 -21.15 8.18 -9.98
N GLN A 26 -21.76 7.85 -11.12
CA GLN A 26 -23.14 8.21 -11.43
C GLN A 26 -23.79 7.20 -12.40
N SER A 27 -23.91 5.93 -12.04
CA SER A 27 -24.85 5.01 -12.72
C SER A 27 -25.12 3.67 -12.00
N ALA A 28 -24.93 3.59 -10.69
CA ALA A 28 -25.43 2.45 -9.92
C ALA A 28 -26.05 2.96 -8.63
N CYS A 29 -27.28 2.51 -8.37
CA CYS A 29 -28.15 2.85 -7.23
C CYS A 29 -28.99 4.13 -7.40
N ARG A 30 -30.08 4.01 -8.17
CA ARG A 30 -31.37 4.61 -7.77
C ARG A 30 -32.47 3.57 -7.92
N SER A 31 -32.95 3.08 -6.78
CA SER A 31 -34.23 2.42 -6.63
C SER A 31 -35.35 3.46 -6.75
N THR A 32 -36.30 3.20 -7.64
CA THR A 32 -37.61 3.83 -7.72
C THR A 32 -38.42 3.53 -6.46
N ALA A 33 -38.72 4.56 -5.66
CA ALA A 33 -39.86 4.57 -4.75
C ALA A 33 -40.27 6.03 -4.50
N ASP A 34 -41.58 6.24 -4.53
CA ASP A 34 -42.31 7.49 -4.58
C ASP A 34 -41.98 8.49 -3.47
N ASP A 35 -41.95 9.78 -3.82
CA ASP A 35 -41.98 10.89 -2.86
C ASP A 35 -43.19 11.79 -3.16
N ARG A 36 -44.20 11.74 -2.29
CA ARG A 36 -45.28 12.73 -2.18
C ARG A 36 -45.27 13.28 -0.75
N SER A 37 -45.28 14.61 -0.70
CA SER A 37 -45.72 15.52 0.37
C SER A 37 -44.85 15.72 1.61
N THR A 38 -44.13 16.85 1.58
CA THR A 38 -44.17 17.97 2.55
C THR A 38 -44.63 17.71 4.00
N GLY A 39 -43.76 18.04 4.96
CA GLY A 39 -44.16 18.35 6.34
C GLY A 39 -42.98 18.57 7.28
N ASN A 40 -42.77 19.83 7.70
CA ASN A 40 -41.87 20.25 8.78
C ASN A 40 -42.18 19.54 10.11
N TYR A 41 -41.19 19.38 10.99
CA TYR A 41 -41.20 19.72 12.44
C TYR A 41 -39.99 19.07 13.17
N THR A 42 -39.33 19.84 14.03
CA THR A 42 -38.40 19.41 15.09
C THR A 42 -39.02 19.78 16.47
N PRO A 43 -38.40 19.46 17.62
CA PRO A 43 -38.01 18.14 18.15
C PRO A 43 -38.51 17.93 19.61
N SER A 44 -38.55 16.70 20.15
CA SER A 44 -38.66 16.49 21.61
C SER A 44 -38.23 15.09 22.11
N ASN A 45 -37.17 15.12 22.93
CA ASN A 45 -36.96 14.54 24.26
C ASN A 45 -37.44 13.12 24.68
N SER A 46 -36.50 12.45 25.38
CA SER A 46 -36.65 11.57 26.55
C SER A 46 -37.13 10.12 26.39
N GLY A 47 -36.37 9.19 27.00
CA GLY A 47 -36.94 8.01 27.64
C GLY A 47 -36.11 6.73 27.58
N ASN A 48 -35.42 6.42 28.68
CA ASN A 48 -34.86 5.11 29.01
C ASN A 48 -35.91 3.97 28.92
N ASN A 49 -35.48 2.76 28.55
CA ASN A 49 -35.68 1.57 29.38
C ASN A 49 -34.87 0.35 28.89
N GLN A 50 -34.29 -0.35 29.86
CA GLN A 50 -33.59 -1.62 29.73
C GLN A 50 -34.57 -2.76 29.46
N THR A 51 -34.14 -3.83 28.79
CA THR A 51 -34.61 -5.20 29.07
C THR A 51 -33.61 -6.25 28.56
N LEU A 52 -33.38 -7.26 29.39
CA LEU A 52 -32.45 -8.38 29.24
C LEU A 52 -33.05 -9.59 28.46
N PHE A 53 -32.13 -10.49 28.06
CA PHE A 53 -32.27 -11.90 27.65
C PHE A 53 -32.88 -12.14 26.25
N HIS A 54 -32.42 -13.06 25.39
CA HIS A 54 -31.81 -14.37 25.60
C HIS A 54 -31.01 -14.81 24.35
N SER A 55 -30.05 -15.71 24.57
CA SER A 55 -29.26 -16.46 23.57
C SER A 55 -30.14 -17.26 22.60
N THR A 56 -29.76 -17.31 21.31
CA THR A 56 -29.97 -18.49 20.44
C THR A 56 -28.98 -18.47 19.27
N SER A 57 -28.19 -19.54 19.16
CA SER A 57 -27.35 -19.90 18.02
C SER A 57 -28.22 -20.43 16.89
N HIS A 58 -28.07 -19.91 15.66
CA HIS A 58 -28.60 -20.56 14.46
C HIS A 58 -27.50 -20.71 13.39
N SER A 59 -27.13 -21.97 13.20
CA SER A 59 -26.46 -22.52 12.03
C SER A 59 -27.39 -22.43 10.83
N TRP A 60 -26.91 -21.90 9.71
CA TRP A 60 -27.63 -21.94 8.44
C TRP A 60 -26.88 -22.86 7.47
N HIS A 61 -27.30 -24.12 7.45
CA HIS A 61 -27.20 -24.95 6.26
C HIS A 61 -28.14 -24.38 5.19
N LEU A 62 -27.63 -24.16 3.98
CA LEU A 62 -28.44 -23.87 2.80
C LEU A 62 -28.20 -24.97 1.76
N GLN A 63 -29.26 -25.73 1.52
CA GLN A 63 -29.37 -26.83 0.59
C GLN A 63 -30.48 -26.47 -0.41
N GLY A 64 -30.15 -26.46 -1.70
CA GLY A 64 -31.10 -26.35 -2.83
C GLY A 64 -31.63 -24.93 -3.10
N GLN A 65 -32.00 -24.53 -4.32
CA GLN A 65 -32.25 -25.26 -5.56
C GLN A 65 -32.00 -24.32 -6.75
N TYR A 66 -31.51 -24.89 -7.86
CA TYR A 66 -31.46 -24.24 -9.16
C TYR A 66 -32.88 -24.04 -9.69
N THR A 67 -33.23 -22.81 -10.04
CA THR A 67 -34.34 -22.52 -10.96
C THR A 67 -33.80 -21.70 -12.12
N ASP A 68 -33.72 -22.39 -13.27
CA ASP A 68 -33.42 -21.84 -14.58
C ASP A 68 -34.53 -20.86 -14.99
N SER A 69 -34.16 -19.61 -15.26
CA SER A 69 -35.08 -18.56 -15.71
C SER A 69 -34.51 -17.93 -16.97
N SER A 70 -34.95 -18.47 -18.10
CA SER A 70 -34.67 -17.98 -19.44
C SER A 70 -35.25 -16.57 -19.63
N CYS A 71 -34.37 -15.59 -19.82
CA CYS A 71 -34.71 -14.26 -20.31
C CYS A 71 -34.05 -14.08 -21.68
N ASN A 72 -34.81 -14.29 -22.75
CA ASN A 72 -34.38 -14.04 -24.12
C ASN A 72 -34.18 -12.54 -24.38
N GLY A 73 -33.09 -12.21 -25.08
CA GLY A 73 -33.10 -11.21 -26.15
C GLY A 73 -33.02 -9.75 -25.74
N ALA A 74 -31.83 -9.33 -25.33
CA ALA A 74 -31.30 -8.02 -25.72
C ALA A 74 -29.77 -8.16 -25.76
N ASP A 75 -29.25 -8.42 -26.96
CA ASP A 75 -27.82 -8.47 -27.25
C ASP A 75 -27.20 -7.12 -26.90
N MET A 76 -26.70 -7.01 -25.68
CA MET A 76 -25.76 -5.95 -25.32
C MET A 76 -24.43 -6.37 -25.94
N GLU A 77 -24.21 -5.95 -27.19
CA GLU A 77 -22.93 -6.06 -27.87
C GLU A 77 -21.85 -5.47 -26.97
N PHE A 78 -21.17 -6.34 -26.20
CA PHE A 78 -19.84 -6.09 -25.72
C PHE A 78 -19.00 -5.87 -26.97
N ARG A 79 -18.86 -4.60 -27.38
CA ARG A 79 -17.96 -4.18 -28.45
C ARG A 79 -16.67 -4.97 -28.26
N THR A 80 -16.42 -5.86 -29.21
CA THR A 80 -15.28 -6.76 -29.27
C THR A 80 -14.02 -5.98 -28.97
N LEU A 81 -13.53 -6.12 -27.73
CA LEU A 81 -12.18 -5.70 -27.40
C LEU A 81 -11.26 -6.45 -28.38
N PRO A 82 -10.30 -5.76 -29.04
CA PRO A 82 -9.42 -6.41 -29.98
C PRO A 82 -8.81 -7.65 -29.33
N GLN A 83 -9.03 -8.78 -30.00
CA GLN A 83 -8.72 -10.14 -29.61
C GLN A 83 -7.21 -10.33 -29.54
N LYS A 84 -6.55 -9.72 -28.54
CA LYS A 84 -5.09 -9.80 -28.39
C LYS A 84 -4.62 -9.66 -26.95
N VAL A 85 -5.36 -10.26 -26.02
CA VAL A 85 -4.87 -10.51 -24.67
C VAL A 85 -5.53 -11.81 -24.16
N SER A 86 -5.17 -12.95 -24.74
CA SER A 86 -5.49 -14.26 -24.18
C SER A 86 -4.50 -14.59 -23.07
N TRP A 87 -4.59 -13.90 -21.94
CA TRP A 87 -3.94 -14.34 -20.71
C TRP A 87 -5.01 -14.96 -19.82
N ASP A 88 -4.75 -16.16 -19.30
CA ASP A 88 -5.53 -16.70 -18.20
C ASP A 88 -5.36 -15.77 -17.00
N LEU A 89 -6.33 -14.89 -16.80
CA LEU A 89 -6.29 -13.93 -15.71
C LEU A 89 -6.33 -14.66 -14.37
N PRO A 90 -5.58 -14.18 -13.37
CA PRO A 90 -5.58 -14.81 -12.06
C PRO A 90 -6.99 -14.72 -11.45
N ARG A 91 -7.44 -15.81 -10.84
CA ARG A 91 -8.74 -15.86 -10.15
C ARG A 91 -8.80 -14.96 -8.90
N PHE A 92 -7.64 -14.54 -8.40
CA PHE A 92 -7.49 -13.72 -7.21
C PHE A 92 -6.32 -12.74 -7.37
N VAL A 93 -6.53 -11.50 -6.91
CA VAL A 93 -5.50 -10.46 -6.86
C VAL A 93 -5.36 -10.01 -5.41
N LYS A 94 -4.12 -10.01 -4.90
CA LYS A 94 -3.80 -9.45 -3.60
C LYS A 94 -3.43 -7.98 -3.76
N VAL A 95 -4.20 -7.09 -3.17
CA VAL A 95 -3.87 -5.66 -3.07
C VAL A 95 -3.00 -5.43 -1.84
N VAL A 96 -1.89 -4.71 -2.02
CA VAL A 96 -1.05 -4.21 -0.92
C VAL A 96 -1.31 -2.71 -0.82
N GLU A 97 -1.99 -2.29 0.24
CA GLU A 97 -2.30 -0.88 0.45
C GLU A 97 -1.10 -0.16 1.07
N VAL A 98 -0.67 0.94 0.46
CA VAL A 98 0.53 1.68 0.86
C VAL A 98 0.23 3.11 1.30
N GLY A 99 -1.03 3.54 1.25
CA GLY A 99 -1.51 4.88 1.59
C GLY A 99 -1.02 5.38 2.96
N PRO A 100 -1.09 4.59 4.05
CA PRO A 100 -0.63 5.03 5.37
C PRO A 100 0.88 5.33 5.45
N ARG A 101 1.70 4.71 4.58
CA ARG A 101 3.14 4.95 4.50
C ARG A 101 3.49 5.87 3.34
N ASP A 102 3.41 5.35 2.11
CA ASP A 102 3.89 6.01 0.89
C ASP A 102 3.00 7.21 0.50
N GLY A 103 1.69 7.09 0.75
CA GLY A 103 0.76 8.20 0.55
C GLY A 103 1.04 9.34 1.53
N LEU A 104 0.97 9.07 2.84
CA LEU A 104 1.17 10.09 3.88
C LEU A 104 2.58 10.69 3.88
N GLN A 105 3.59 9.98 3.41
CA GLN A 105 4.96 10.49 3.29
C GLN A 105 5.06 11.74 2.41
N ASN A 106 4.22 11.85 1.39
CA ASN A 106 4.23 12.98 0.44
C ASN A 106 3.19 14.06 0.76
N GLU A 107 2.43 13.90 1.86
CA GLU A 107 1.44 14.90 2.28
C GLU A 107 2.11 16.11 2.94
N LYS A 108 1.56 17.29 2.65
CA LYS A 108 2.09 18.57 3.13
C LYS A 108 1.91 18.74 4.64
N ASN A 109 0.78 18.29 5.15
CA ASN A 109 0.43 18.42 6.56
C ASN A 109 0.76 17.12 7.29
N ILE A 110 1.30 17.24 8.50
CA ILE A 110 1.53 16.08 9.36
C ILE A 110 0.18 15.62 9.91
N VAL A 111 -0.21 14.40 9.55
CA VAL A 111 -1.43 13.76 10.05
C VAL A 111 -1.19 13.25 11.48
N PRO A 112 -2.07 13.57 12.46
CA PRO A 112 -1.94 13.07 13.82
C PRO A 112 -1.94 11.53 13.92
N THR A 113 -1.20 10.99 14.88
CA THR A 113 -1.05 9.53 15.09
C THR A 113 -2.38 8.80 15.22
N SER A 114 -3.33 9.34 15.99
CA SER A 114 -4.65 8.75 16.17
C SER A 114 -5.42 8.61 14.85
N VAL A 115 -5.29 9.60 13.95
CA VAL A 115 -5.92 9.59 12.63
C VAL A 115 -5.27 8.55 11.72
N LYS A 116 -3.95 8.36 11.81
CA LYS A 116 -3.24 7.30 11.06
C LYS A 116 -3.70 5.90 11.50
N ILE A 117 -3.82 5.68 12.81
CA ILE A 117 -4.30 4.42 13.38
C ILE A 117 -5.75 4.15 12.91
N GLU A 118 -6.62 5.17 12.98
CA GLU A 118 -8.01 5.05 12.51
C GLU A 118 -8.07 4.72 11.00
N LEU A 119 -7.24 5.38 10.18
CA LEU A 119 -7.13 5.08 8.75
C LEU A 119 -6.76 3.61 8.52
N ILE A 120 -5.73 3.11 9.20
CA ILE A 120 -5.28 1.71 9.06
C ILE A 120 -6.40 0.74 9.48
N HIS A 121 -7.09 1.00 10.58
CA HIS A 121 -8.22 0.16 11.00
C HIS A 121 -9.35 0.14 9.98
N LYS A 122 -9.68 1.27 9.35
CA LYS A 122 -10.68 1.34 8.27
C LYS A 122 -10.23 0.55 7.03
N LEU A 123 -8.96 0.64 6.66
CA LEU A 123 -8.40 -0.14 5.55
C LEU A 123 -8.46 -1.64 5.84
N VAL A 124 -8.11 -2.06 7.06
CA VAL A 124 -8.24 -3.45 7.52
C VAL A 124 -9.69 -3.92 7.47
N ALA A 125 -10.62 -3.12 7.99
CA ALA A 125 -12.05 -3.43 8.01
C ALA A 125 -12.65 -3.57 6.60
N SER A 126 -12.02 -3.00 5.57
CA SER A 126 -12.43 -3.17 4.17
C SER A 126 -12.09 -4.56 3.58
N GLY A 127 -11.35 -5.40 4.32
CA GLY A 127 -10.94 -6.74 3.90
C GLY A 127 -9.53 -6.81 3.30
N LEU A 128 -8.74 -5.74 3.40
CA LEU A 128 -7.34 -5.74 2.96
C LEU A 128 -6.50 -6.65 3.87
N SER A 129 -5.78 -7.60 3.26
CA SER A 129 -4.91 -8.55 3.96
C SER A 129 -3.49 -8.03 4.21
N VAL A 130 -3.10 -6.95 3.53
CA VAL A 130 -1.78 -6.31 3.67
C VAL A 130 -1.93 -4.80 3.61
N VAL A 131 -1.49 -4.12 4.66
CA VAL A 131 -1.48 -2.65 4.73
C VAL A 131 -0.09 -2.21 5.22
N GLU A 132 0.67 -1.52 4.38
CA GLU A 132 1.96 -0.95 4.76
C GLU A 132 1.74 0.21 5.74
N ALA A 133 2.04 -0.04 7.01
CA ALA A 133 1.57 0.78 8.11
C ALA A 133 2.36 2.09 8.27
N THR A 134 3.69 2.00 8.16
CA THR A 134 4.60 3.13 8.44
C THR A 134 6.03 2.81 8.00
N SER A 135 6.98 3.71 8.27
CA SER A 135 8.40 3.51 8.04
C SER A 135 9.25 3.95 9.22
N PHE A 136 10.28 3.16 9.54
CA PHE A 136 11.34 3.49 10.49
C PHE A 136 12.48 4.25 9.79
N VAL A 137 12.09 5.29 9.04
CA VAL A 137 12.96 6.34 8.50
C VAL A 137 13.44 7.27 9.62
N SER A 138 14.50 8.02 9.37
CA SER A 138 14.88 9.09 10.28
C SER A 138 13.83 10.22 10.22
N PRO A 139 13.25 10.63 11.38
CA PRO A 139 12.24 11.69 11.47
C PRO A 139 12.72 13.06 10.96
N ARG A 140 14.03 13.27 10.91
CA ARG A 140 14.63 14.48 10.36
C ARG A 140 14.38 14.61 8.86
N TRP A 141 14.35 13.49 8.15
CA TRP A 141 14.18 13.44 6.70
C TRP A 141 12.70 13.29 6.31
N VAL A 142 11.95 12.54 7.11
CA VAL A 142 10.52 12.28 6.88
C VAL A 142 9.75 12.51 8.18
N PRO A 143 9.48 13.77 8.56
CA PRO A 143 8.76 14.09 9.80
C PRO A 143 7.33 13.53 9.81
N GLN A 144 6.74 13.29 8.64
CA GLN A 144 5.40 12.71 8.47
C GLN A 144 5.27 11.35 9.13
N LEU A 145 6.35 10.57 9.26
CA LEU A 145 6.36 9.20 9.79
C LEU A 145 7.13 9.08 11.12
N ALA A 146 7.36 10.19 11.82
CA ALA A 146 8.12 10.22 13.07
C ALA A 146 7.49 9.37 14.21
N ASP A 147 6.19 9.14 14.14
CA ASP A 147 5.36 8.40 15.09
C ASP A 147 5.22 6.90 14.74
N ALA A 148 6.14 6.35 13.95
CA ALA A 148 6.09 4.97 13.46
C ALA A 148 5.87 3.92 14.58
N LYS A 149 6.54 4.08 15.72
CA LYS A 149 6.39 3.19 16.87
C LYS A 149 4.96 3.22 17.41
N ASP A 150 4.43 4.42 17.66
CA ASP A 150 3.10 4.60 18.25
C ASP A 150 1.99 4.11 17.31
N VAL A 151 2.17 4.34 15.99
CA VAL A 151 1.27 3.80 14.96
C VAL A 151 1.28 2.27 14.98
N LEU A 152 2.47 1.65 15.00
CA LEU A 152 2.59 0.20 14.95
C LEU A 152 2.03 -0.46 16.22
N GLU A 153 2.25 0.13 17.40
CA GLU A 153 1.66 -0.32 18.67
C GLU A 153 0.12 -0.21 18.65
N GLY A 154 -0.42 0.87 18.06
CA GLY A 154 -1.86 1.12 17.99
C GLY A 154 -2.65 0.18 17.07
N ILE A 155 -2.00 -0.53 16.15
CA ILE A 155 -2.66 -1.38 15.14
C ILE A 155 -2.48 -2.90 15.37
N GLN A 156 -1.85 -3.32 16.47
CA GLN A 156 -1.50 -4.74 16.69
C GLN A 156 -2.70 -5.70 16.86
N HIS A 157 -3.94 -5.19 16.90
CA HIS A 157 -5.14 -5.97 17.20
C HIS A 157 -5.81 -6.65 15.98
N ALA A 158 -5.06 -6.88 14.89
CA ALA A 158 -5.56 -7.58 13.70
C ALA A 158 -4.66 -8.79 13.35
N PRO A 159 -4.95 -10.00 13.88
CA PRO A 159 -4.07 -11.15 13.73
C PRO A 159 -3.96 -11.68 12.30
N ASP A 160 -5.00 -11.48 11.48
CA ASP A 160 -5.09 -11.99 10.10
C ASP A 160 -4.54 -11.02 9.05
N VAL A 161 -4.04 -9.84 9.46
CA VAL A 161 -3.50 -8.82 8.56
C VAL A 161 -1.99 -8.68 8.73
N ARG A 162 -1.30 -8.49 7.60
CA ARG A 162 0.12 -8.17 7.60
C ARG A 162 0.34 -6.66 7.53
N PHE A 163 1.22 -6.17 8.39
CA PHE A 163 1.63 -4.77 8.44
C PHE A 163 3.11 -4.63 8.11
N PRO A 164 3.51 -4.69 6.83
CA PRO A 164 4.88 -4.38 6.45
C PRO A 164 5.23 -2.96 6.88
N VAL A 165 6.46 -2.77 7.36
CA VAL A 165 7.02 -1.44 7.66
C VAL A 165 8.33 -1.25 6.89
N LEU A 166 8.51 -0.08 6.29
CA LEU A 166 9.72 0.21 5.52
C LEU A 166 10.88 0.54 6.48
N THR A 167 12.04 -0.10 6.28
CA THR A 167 13.25 0.12 7.09
C THR A 167 14.40 0.59 6.18
N PRO A 168 14.48 1.90 5.85
CA PRO A 168 15.53 2.39 4.96
C PRO A 168 16.83 2.61 5.73
N ASN A 169 17.84 1.84 5.36
CA ASN A 169 19.16 1.93 5.95
C ASN A 169 19.89 3.18 5.45
N LEU A 170 20.09 4.18 6.31
CA LEU A 170 21.00 5.29 5.99
C LEU A 170 22.12 5.45 7.03
N ARG A 171 23.32 5.10 6.53
CA ARG A 171 24.60 5.82 6.65
C ARG A 171 25.52 5.66 7.87
N ARG A 172 25.20 4.85 8.89
CA ARG A 172 26.26 4.36 9.81
C ARG A 172 25.86 3.18 10.69
N PHE A 173 24.57 2.97 10.86
CA PHE A 173 24.02 1.91 11.69
C PHE A 173 22.98 1.16 10.86
N HIS A 174 23.47 0.22 10.06
CA HIS A 174 22.69 -0.50 9.04
C HIS A 174 21.52 -1.31 9.60
N LEU A 175 21.45 -1.48 10.92
CA LEU A 175 20.42 -2.23 11.61
C LEU A 175 19.49 -1.37 12.45
N GLN A 176 19.74 -0.07 12.67
CA GLN A 176 18.92 0.71 13.63
C GLN A 176 17.44 0.80 13.26
N GLY A 177 17.11 1.07 11.99
CA GLY A 177 15.71 1.11 11.54
C GLY A 177 15.04 -0.27 11.65
N PHE A 178 15.78 -1.32 11.34
CA PHE A 178 15.32 -2.70 11.47
C PHE A 178 15.12 -3.08 12.95
N GLU A 179 16.10 -2.86 13.81
CA GLU A 179 16.04 -3.11 15.26
C GLU A 179 14.91 -2.33 15.92
N ALA A 180 14.71 -1.06 15.55
CA ALA A 180 13.59 -0.26 16.02
C ALA A 180 12.24 -0.84 15.59
N ALA A 181 12.13 -1.31 14.34
CA ALA A 181 10.94 -1.99 13.85
C ALA A 181 10.67 -3.29 14.62
N VAL A 182 11.70 -4.11 14.84
CA VAL A 182 11.59 -5.36 15.63
C VAL A 182 11.18 -5.05 17.07
N ALA A 183 11.80 -4.05 17.70
CA ALA A 183 11.47 -3.63 19.07
C ALA A 183 10.03 -3.10 19.20
N ALA A 184 9.49 -2.50 18.14
CA ALA A 184 8.10 -2.07 18.06
C ALA A 184 7.10 -3.20 17.67
N GLY A 185 7.60 -4.43 17.47
CA GLY A 185 6.77 -5.60 17.20
C GLY A 185 6.48 -5.88 15.71
N ALA A 186 7.26 -5.31 14.79
CA ALA A 186 7.09 -5.57 13.36
C ALA A 186 7.32 -7.06 13.02
N LYS A 187 6.35 -7.66 12.30
CA LYS A 187 6.41 -9.05 11.83
C LYS A 187 6.81 -9.18 10.36
N GLU A 188 6.73 -8.07 9.62
CA GLU A 188 7.15 -7.96 8.23
C GLU A 188 7.84 -6.61 8.03
N VAL A 189 8.99 -6.63 7.36
CA VAL A 189 9.76 -5.43 7.02
C VAL A 189 9.92 -5.31 5.51
N ALA A 190 10.15 -4.10 5.03
CA ALA A 190 10.43 -3.85 3.64
C ALA A 190 11.76 -3.13 3.42
N VAL A 191 12.48 -3.57 2.38
CA VAL A 191 13.71 -2.96 1.88
C VAL A 191 13.47 -2.40 0.48
N PHE A 192 14.23 -1.38 0.09
CA PHE A 192 14.01 -0.65 -1.16
C PHE A 192 15.31 -0.50 -1.94
N ALA A 193 15.40 -1.13 -3.10
CA ALA A 193 16.49 -0.99 -4.06
C ALA A 193 16.04 -0.19 -5.30
N SER A 194 17.00 0.20 -6.13
CA SER A 194 16.74 0.86 -7.42
C SER A 194 17.37 0.09 -8.57
N ALA A 195 16.75 0.14 -9.74
CA ALA A 195 17.33 -0.34 -10.99
C ALA A 195 18.17 0.73 -11.72
N SER A 196 18.28 1.95 -11.17
CA SER A 196 19.13 3.04 -11.66
C SER A 196 20.20 3.43 -10.65
N GLU A 197 21.44 3.54 -11.11
CA GLU A 197 22.58 3.97 -10.28
C GLU A 197 22.43 5.42 -9.83
N SER A 198 22.00 6.29 -10.75
CA SER A 198 21.77 7.71 -10.49
C SER A 198 20.67 7.91 -9.44
N PHE A 199 19.57 7.16 -9.56
CA PHE A 199 18.49 7.22 -8.58
C PHE A 199 18.93 6.65 -7.22
N SER A 200 19.68 5.55 -7.19
CA SER A 200 20.26 5.01 -5.95
C SER A 200 21.16 6.04 -5.28
N LYS A 201 22.05 6.69 -6.04
CA LYS A 201 22.95 7.73 -5.51
C LYS A 201 22.19 8.96 -5.01
N SER A 202 21.16 9.42 -5.70
CA SER A 202 20.37 10.58 -5.24
C SER A 202 19.52 10.26 -4.02
N ASN A 203 18.89 9.08 -3.98
CA ASN A 203 17.91 8.73 -2.95
C ASN A 203 18.58 8.20 -1.66
N ILE A 204 19.64 7.38 -1.80
CA ILE A 204 20.28 6.72 -0.67
C ILE A 204 21.81 6.89 -0.60
N ASN A 205 22.38 7.73 -1.49
CA ASN A 205 23.80 8.09 -1.51
C ASN A 205 24.75 6.88 -1.51
N CYS A 206 24.43 5.86 -2.31
CA CYS A 206 25.27 4.69 -2.56
C CYS A 206 24.94 4.08 -3.94
N THR A 207 25.81 3.19 -4.42
CA THR A 207 25.55 2.39 -5.63
C THR A 207 24.49 1.31 -5.37
N ILE A 208 23.99 0.70 -6.46
CA ILE A 208 23.07 -0.44 -6.35
C ILE A 208 23.75 -1.58 -5.58
N GLU A 209 25.00 -1.92 -5.92
CA GLU A 209 25.75 -3.00 -5.28
C GLU A 209 25.95 -2.75 -3.77
N GLU A 210 26.33 -1.52 -3.39
CA GLU A 210 26.45 -1.13 -1.98
C GLU A 210 25.11 -1.23 -1.25
N SER A 211 24.01 -0.87 -1.90
CA SER A 211 22.67 -0.99 -1.32
C SER A 211 22.31 -2.46 -1.06
N LEU A 212 22.56 -3.33 -2.04
CA LEU A 212 22.28 -4.76 -1.95
C LEU A 212 23.13 -5.44 -0.87
N ALA A 213 24.40 -5.07 -0.74
CA ALA A 213 25.26 -5.55 0.34
C ALA A 213 24.66 -5.22 1.71
N ARG A 214 24.16 -3.99 1.91
CA ARG A 214 23.50 -3.58 3.16
C ARG A 214 22.19 -4.34 3.41
N TYR A 215 21.44 -4.68 2.37
CA TYR A 215 20.21 -5.47 2.51
C TYR A 215 20.49 -6.94 2.85
N ARG A 216 21.64 -7.50 2.48
CA ARG A 216 22.06 -8.84 2.93
C ARG A 216 22.20 -8.91 4.45
N ASP A 217 22.70 -7.86 5.09
CA ASP A 217 22.80 -7.80 6.56
C ASP A 217 21.41 -7.78 7.22
N VAL A 218 20.51 -6.92 6.72
CA VAL A 218 19.13 -6.84 7.23
C VAL A 218 18.37 -8.15 7.01
N THR A 219 18.52 -8.76 5.84
CA THR A 219 17.82 -10.01 5.52
C THR A 219 18.32 -11.18 6.35
N SER A 220 19.64 -11.24 6.60
CA SER A 220 20.24 -12.18 7.54
C SER A 220 19.72 -11.98 8.97
N ALA A 221 19.62 -10.74 9.44
CA ALA A 221 19.07 -10.43 10.76
C ALA A 221 17.58 -10.80 10.85
N ALA A 222 16.76 -10.37 9.90
CA ALA A 222 15.33 -10.69 9.82
C ALA A 222 15.07 -12.21 9.81
N LYS A 223 15.89 -12.98 9.07
CA LYS A 223 15.80 -14.44 9.08
C LYS A 223 16.04 -15.05 10.47
N LYS A 224 16.99 -14.52 11.25
CA LYS A 224 17.23 -14.96 12.64
C LYS A 224 16.05 -14.66 13.56
N HIS A 225 15.32 -13.57 13.31
CA HIS A 225 14.12 -13.18 14.05
C HIS A 225 12.82 -13.81 13.50
N GLY A 226 12.88 -14.59 12.42
CA GLY A 226 11.68 -15.14 11.77
C GLY A 226 10.79 -14.07 11.12
N ILE A 227 11.34 -12.91 10.80
CA ILE A 227 10.62 -11.77 10.22
C ILE A 227 10.60 -11.89 8.70
N ARG A 228 9.41 -11.72 8.11
CA ARG A 228 9.22 -11.73 6.65
C ARG A 228 9.77 -10.44 6.04
N ILE A 229 10.28 -10.53 4.82
CA ILE A 229 10.85 -9.38 4.11
C ILE A 229 10.19 -9.21 2.76
N ARG A 230 9.84 -7.97 2.44
CA ARG A 230 9.40 -7.54 1.12
C ARG A 230 10.48 -6.67 0.48
N GLY A 231 10.79 -6.92 -0.79
CA GLY A 231 11.70 -6.09 -1.58
C GLY A 231 10.92 -5.12 -2.47
N TYR A 232 11.37 -3.88 -2.57
CA TYR A 232 10.93 -2.94 -3.60
C TYR A 232 12.07 -2.69 -4.58
N VAL A 233 11.72 -2.61 -5.87
CA VAL A 233 12.62 -2.13 -6.93
C VAL A 233 12.00 -0.90 -7.54
N SER A 234 12.69 0.23 -7.45
CA SER A 234 12.31 1.49 -8.10
C SER A 234 12.90 1.63 -9.49
N CYS A 235 12.34 2.57 -10.26
CA CYS A 235 12.76 2.89 -11.62
C CYS A 235 12.73 1.68 -12.55
N VAL A 236 11.70 0.83 -12.44
CA VAL A 236 11.64 -0.42 -13.23
C VAL A 236 11.38 -0.19 -14.72
N VAL A 237 10.86 0.99 -15.07
CA VAL A 237 10.63 1.38 -16.47
C VAL A 237 11.51 2.56 -16.86
N GLY A 238 11.45 3.62 -16.05
CA GLY A 238 12.23 4.83 -16.27
C GLY A 238 12.78 5.41 -14.98
N CYS A 239 13.87 6.14 -15.12
CA CYS A 239 14.52 6.94 -14.09
C CYS A 239 14.42 8.41 -14.48
N PRO A 240 14.11 9.32 -13.54
CA PRO A 240 14.07 10.76 -13.82
C PRO A 240 15.43 11.35 -14.23
N VAL A 241 16.53 10.64 -13.95
CA VAL A 241 17.90 11.08 -14.25
C VAL A 241 18.48 10.34 -15.46
N GLU A 242 18.39 9.00 -15.50
CA GLU A 242 18.98 8.18 -16.58
C GLU A 242 18.04 7.98 -17.79
N GLY A 243 16.76 8.33 -17.67
CA GLY A 243 15.77 7.99 -18.68
C GLY A 243 15.40 6.51 -18.64
N ALA A 244 15.33 5.86 -19.80
CA ALA A 244 14.87 4.47 -19.91
C ALA A 244 15.77 3.48 -19.15
N VAL A 245 15.16 2.57 -18.38
CA VAL A 245 15.87 1.53 -17.64
C VAL A 245 15.68 0.19 -18.34
N HIS A 246 16.79 -0.46 -18.71
CA HIS A 246 16.74 -1.73 -19.41
C HIS A 246 16.20 -2.85 -18.49
N PRO A 247 15.25 -3.70 -18.94
CA PRO A 247 14.63 -4.74 -18.10
C PRO A 247 15.63 -5.71 -17.46
N SER A 248 16.79 -5.97 -18.07
CA SER A 248 17.82 -6.81 -17.46
C SER A 248 18.40 -6.23 -16.16
N LYS A 249 18.48 -4.90 -16.02
CA LYS A 249 18.88 -4.26 -14.77
C LYS A 249 17.87 -4.52 -13.66
N VAL A 250 16.58 -4.42 -14.00
CA VAL A 250 15.48 -4.72 -13.07
C VAL A 250 15.51 -6.19 -12.66
N ALA A 251 15.66 -7.09 -13.61
CA ALA A 251 15.75 -8.53 -13.37
C ALA A 251 16.95 -8.88 -12.47
N TYR A 252 18.10 -8.24 -12.67
CA TYR A 252 19.27 -8.40 -11.81
C TYR A 252 18.96 -8.01 -10.36
N VAL A 253 18.45 -6.80 -10.12
CA VAL A 253 18.15 -6.33 -8.75
C VAL A 253 17.06 -7.18 -8.09
N ALA A 254 16.02 -7.55 -8.84
CA ALA A 254 14.97 -8.43 -8.34
C ALA A 254 15.53 -9.81 -7.97
N LYS A 255 16.38 -10.40 -8.83
CA LYS A 255 17.03 -11.69 -8.54
C LYS A 255 17.86 -11.61 -7.27
N GLU A 256 18.67 -10.57 -7.11
CA GLU A 256 19.49 -10.37 -5.91
C GLU A 256 18.63 -10.29 -4.63
N LEU A 257 17.53 -9.53 -4.67
CA LEU A 257 16.58 -9.42 -3.56
C LEU A 257 15.89 -10.76 -3.25
N TYR A 258 15.53 -11.53 -4.28
CA TYR A 258 14.94 -12.86 -4.13
C TYR A 258 15.93 -13.82 -3.48
N ASP A 259 17.15 -13.89 -4.01
CA ASP A 259 18.19 -14.81 -3.57
C ASP A 259 18.64 -14.52 -2.12
N MET A 260 18.53 -13.28 -1.64
CA MET A 260 18.79 -12.93 -0.23
C MET A 260 17.62 -13.24 0.72
N GLY A 261 16.48 -13.69 0.21
CA GLY A 261 15.35 -14.18 1.00
C GLY A 261 14.15 -13.22 1.11
N CYS A 262 14.02 -12.24 0.21
CA CYS A 262 12.77 -11.49 0.11
C CYS A 262 11.64 -12.42 -0.36
N ALA A 263 10.55 -12.45 0.39
CA ALA A 263 9.41 -13.33 0.12
C ALA A 263 8.49 -12.80 -1.00
N GLU A 264 8.58 -11.52 -1.31
CA GLU A 264 7.88 -10.86 -2.42
C GLU A 264 8.72 -9.68 -2.90
N ILE A 265 8.64 -9.39 -4.21
CA ILE A 265 9.30 -8.25 -4.83
C ILE A 265 8.26 -7.40 -5.55
N SER A 266 8.20 -6.12 -5.19
CA SER A 266 7.35 -5.11 -5.79
C SER A 266 8.14 -4.35 -6.86
N LEU A 267 7.67 -4.42 -8.10
CA LEU A 267 8.24 -3.66 -9.21
C LEU A 267 7.51 -2.31 -9.32
N GLY A 268 8.21 -1.22 -9.02
CA GLY A 268 7.63 0.12 -8.98
C GLY A 268 8.04 0.98 -10.18
N ASP A 269 7.04 1.36 -10.99
CA ASP A 269 7.19 2.49 -11.92
C ASP A 269 7.07 3.80 -11.12
N THR A 270 8.20 4.22 -10.56
CA THR A 270 8.29 5.32 -9.58
C THR A 270 7.81 6.67 -10.13
N ILE A 271 7.88 6.87 -11.45
CA ILE A 271 7.54 8.14 -12.09
C ILE A 271 6.31 8.03 -13.00
N GLY A 272 5.70 6.85 -13.13
CA GLY A 272 4.47 6.64 -13.89
C GLY A 272 4.63 6.82 -15.41
N VAL A 273 5.81 6.55 -15.96
CA VAL A 273 6.08 6.71 -17.41
C VAL A 273 5.82 5.44 -18.22
N GLY A 274 5.58 4.31 -17.56
CA GLY A 274 5.46 3.03 -18.22
C GLY A 274 4.17 2.89 -19.02
N THR A 275 4.29 2.17 -20.14
CA THR A 275 3.16 1.79 -20.98
C THR A 275 3.00 0.26 -20.96
N PRO A 276 1.84 -0.29 -21.39
CA PRO A 276 1.64 -1.74 -21.41
C PRO A 276 2.68 -2.53 -22.22
N ALA A 277 3.34 -1.89 -23.19
CA ALA A 277 4.37 -2.52 -24.03
C ALA A 277 5.81 -2.27 -23.54
N GLY A 278 6.01 -1.34 -22.61
CA GLY A 278 7.33 -0.82 -22.23
C GLY A 278 7.27 0.64 -21.84
#